data_AF-A0A067KTM0-F1
#
_entry.id   AF-A0A067KTM0-F1
#
_cell.length_a   1.000
_cell.length_b   1.000
_cell.length_c   1.000
_cell.angle_alpha   90.00
_cell.angle_beta   90.00
_cell.angle_gamma   90.00
#
_symmetry.space_group_name_H-M   'P 1'
#
loop_
_entity.id
_entity.type
_entity.pdbx_description
1 polymer ?
#
loop_
_entity_poly.entity_id
_entity_poly.type
_entity_poly.pdbx_seq_one_letter_code
_entity_poly.pdbx_strand_id
1 'polypeptide(L)'
;MRASLILLYYQKGITYGNGFILSTAVATAEEISKNPIGYGLELIRKAKREFDREYLKSVADLLVIKGRPHIAVEGTYLVSDLRYAGFKEVDFGWGSAIYGGPAKAIPILASFLNVRKVKMES
;
A
#
# COMPACT_ATOMS: atom_id res chain seq x y z
N MET A 1 4.26 -16.79 14.01
CA MET A 1 3.52 -15.88 13.12
C MET A 1 4.49 -14.79 12.64
N ARG A 2 4.80 -14.75 11.34
CA ARG A 2 5.64 -13.70 10.72
C ARG A 2 4.69 -12.63 10.18
N ALA A 3 4.66 -11.47 10.80
CA ALA A 3 3.96 -10.30 10.30
C ALA A 3 4.81 -9.67 9.19
N SER A 4 4.45 -9.99 7.96
CA SER A 4 4.94 -9.29 6.78
C SER A 4 3.98 -8.14 6.50
N LEU A 5 4.40 -6.89 6.73
CA LEU A 5 3.65 -5.75 6.25
C LEU A 5 4.08 -5.45 4.82
N ILE A 6 3.17 -5.70 3.88
CA ILE A 6 3.42 -5.39 2.48
C ILE A 6 2.93 -3.97 2.19
N LEU A 7 3.84 -3.08 1.81
CA LEU A 7 3.52 -1.72 1.37
C LEU A 7 3.40 -1.69 -0.14
N LEU A 8 2.20 -1.35 -0.62
CA LEU A 8 1.95 -1.00 -2.01
C LEU A 8 2.29 0.48 -2.22
N TYR A 9 3.33 0.76 -3.00
CA TYR A 9 3.70 2.13 -3.38
C TYR A 9 3.24 2.45 -4.80
N TYR A 10 2.55 3.57 -4.96
CA TYR A 10 2.15 4.12 -6.26
C TYR A 10 3.12 5.23 -6.66
N GLN A 11 3.90 5.01 -7.72
CA GLN A 11 4.70 6.08 -8.33
C GLN A 11 3.82 6.83 -9.34
N LYS A 12 3.59 8.13 -9.11
CA LYS A 12 2.81 8.97 -10.02
C LYS A 12 3.66 9.35 -11.24
N GLY A 13 3.28 8.93 -12.46
CA GLY A 13 3.90 9.39 -13.71
C GLY A 13 3.48 8.63 -14.99
N ILE A 14 3.02 9.40 -16.00
CA ILE A 14 2.92 9.31 -17.49
C ILE A 14 2.83 7.95 -18.23
N THR A 15 3.11 6.78 -17.63
CA THR A 15 3.01 5.50 -18.33
C THR A 15 1.65 4.84 -18.09
N TYR A 16 1.02 4.36 -19.17
CA TYR A 16 -0.16 3.52 -19.07
C TYR A 16 0.28 2.08 -18.78
N GLY A 17 0.29 1.70 -17.50
CA GLY A 17 0.72 0.37 -17.05
C GLY A 17 0.73 0.21 -15.53
N ASN A 18 1.09 -0.98 -15.05
CA ASN A 18 1.24 -1.24 -13.61
C ASN A 18 2.58 -0.68 -13.11
N GLY A 19 2.54 0.33 -12.24
CA GLY A 19 3.70 1.03 -11.69
C GLY A 19 3.85 0.87 -10.18
N PHE A 20 3.62 -0.34 -9.64
CA PHE A 20 3.73 -0.61 -8.20
C PHE A 20 4.61 -1.83 -7.94
N ILE A 21 5.36 -1.79 -6.84
CA ILE A 21 6.17 -2.89 -6.31
C ILE A 21 5.78 -3.13 -4.86
N LEU A 22 5.91 -4.37 -4.40
CA LEU A 22 5.63 -4.78 -3.02
C LEU A 22 6.90 -4.65 -2.18
N SER A 23 6.93 -3.72 -1.21
CA SER A 23 7.95 -3.70 -0.16
C SER A 23 7.44 -4.50 1.05
N THR A 24 8.33 -5.15 1.80
CA THR A 24 7.94 -5.97 2.95
C THR A 24 8.73 -5.59 4.20
N ALA A 25 8.04 -5.34 5.31
CA ALA A 25 8.63 -5.31 6.65
C ALA A 25 8.28 -6.61 7.38
N VAL A 26 9.26 -7.29 7.98
CA VAL A 26 9.05 -8.58 8.66
C VAL A 26 9.32 -8.44 10.15
N ALA A 27 8.36 -8.88 10.97
CA ALA A 27 8.52 -9.06 12.41
C ALA A 27 7.80 -10.31 12.90
N THR A 28 8.16 -10.81 14.07
CA THR A 28 7.40 -11.85 14.77
C THR A 28 6.19 -11.25 15.48
N ALA A 29 5.14 -12.04 15.69
CA ALA A 29 4.00 -11.60 16.51
C ALA A 29 4.41 -11.23 17.94
N GLU A 30 5.43 -11.89 18.49
CA GLU A 30 5.99 -11.54 19.79
C GLU A 30 6.57 -10.12 19.76
N GLU A 31 7.43 -9.80 18.79
CA GLU A 31 8.00 -8.46 18.64
C GLU A 31 6.92 -7.39 18.48
N ILE A 32 5.90 -7.63 17.65
CA ILE A 32 4.80 -6.67 17.48
C ILE A 32 3.98 -6.50 18.76
N SER A 33 3.71 -7.59 19.49
CA SER A 33 2.87 -7.56 20.70
C SER A 33 3.56 -6.97 21.92
N LYS A 34 4.89 -7.15 22.05
CA LYS A 34 5.67 -6.72 23.22
C LYS A 34 6.26 -5.31 23.07
N ASN A 35 6.35 -4.79 21.85
CA ASN A 35 6.88 -3.46 21.59
C ASN A 35 5.76 -2.43 21.39
N PRO A 36 6.04 -1.13 21.65
CA PRO A 36 5.09 -0.07 21.34
C PRO A 36 4.85 0.03 19.83
N ILE A 37 3.71 0.61 19.43
CA ILE A 37 3.33 0.81 18.02
C ILE A 37 4.42 1.49 17.17
N GLY A 38 5.25 2.33 17.79
CA GLY A 38 6.40 2.99 17.15
C GLY A 38 7.43 2.01 16.58
N TYR A 39 7.60 0.83 17.16
CA TYR A 39 8.48 -0.21 16.63
C TYR A 39 8.02 -0.67 15.24
N GLY A 40 6.73 -1.01 15.10
CA GLY A 40 6.14 -1.37 13.81
C GLY A 40 6.30 -0.24 12.80
N LEU A 41 6.04 1.01 13.22
CA LEU A 41 6.21 2.18 12.36
C LEU A 41 7.66 2.35 11.84
N GLU A 42 8.67 2.13 12.68
CA GLU A 42 10.06 2.24 12.25
C GLU A 42 10.47 1.14 11.27
N LEU A 43 9.96 -0.09 11.42
CA LEU A 43 10.14 -1.15 10.43
C LEU A 43 9.57 -0.76 9.07
N ILE A 44 8.35 -0.21 9.05
CA ILE A 44 7.67 0.29 7.85
C ILE A 44 8.49 1.40 7.19
N ARG A 45 8.98 2.36 7.98
CA ARG A 45 9.79 3.47 7.47
C ARG A 45 11.12 2.97 6.90
N LYS A 46 11.74 1.98 7.53
CA LYS A 46 12.96 1.36 7.01
C LYS A 46 12.71 0.68 5.66
N ALA A 47 11.68 -0.16 5.58
CA ALA A 47 11.30 -0.84 4.34
C ALA A 47 10.94 0.14 3.20
N LYS A 48 10.39 1.32 3.54
CA LYS A 48 10.13 2.40 2.58
C LYS A 48 11.40 3.16 2.17
N ARG A 49 12.39 3.32 3.05
CA ARG A 49 13.66 4.01 2.74
C ARG A 49 14.57 3.20 1.83
N GLU A 50 14.55 1.87 1.96
CA GLU A 50 15.31 0.96 1.08
C GLU A 50 14.78 0.93 -0.36
N PHE A 51 13.65 1.58 -0.61
CA PHE A 51 12.96 1.61 -1.90
C PHE A 51 13.53 2.70 -2.82
N ASP A 52 14.76 2.50 -3.29
CA ASP A 52 15.42 3.37 -4.28
C ASP A 52 15.35 2.80 -5.71
N ARG A 53 15.83 3.58 -6.70
CA ARG A 53 15.78 3.15 -8.12
C ARG A 53 16.58 1.88 -8.40
N GLU A 54 17.69 1.66 -7.71
CA GLU A 54 18.55 0.50 -7.92
C GLU A 54 17.88 -0.76 -7.39
N TYR A 55 17.27 -0.65 -6.20
CA TYR A 55 16.42 -1.70 -5.63
C TYR A 55 15.26 -2.05 -6.55
N LEU A 56 14.53 -1.06 -7.09
CA LEU A 56 13.40 -1.32 -8.01
C LEU A 56 13.85 -2.03 -9.28
N LYS A 57 15.00 -1.64 -9.84
CA LYS A 57 15.57 -2.30 -11.02
C LYS A 57 15.95 -3.75 -10.70
N SER A 58 16.61 -3.97 -9.57
CA SER A 58 16.98 -5.33 -9.12
C SER A 58 15.77 -6.22 -8.89
N VAL A 59 14.70 -5.69 -8.28
CA VAL A 59 13.44 -6.43 -8.11
C VAL A 59 12.79 -6.73 -9.46
N ALA A 60 12.79 -5.78 -10.40
CA ALA A 60 12.26 -6.03 -11.75
C ALA A 60 13.03 -7.16 -12.44
N ASP A 61 14.37 -7.12 -12.42
CA ASP A 61 15.22 -8.17 -12.99
C ASP A 61 14.95 -9.53 -12.32
N LEU A 62 14.79 -9.56 -10.99
CA LEU A 62 14.44 -10.77 -10.25
C LEU A 62 13.08 -11.34 -10.68
N LEU A 63 12.08 -10.49 -10.89
CA LEU A 63 10.75 -10.89 -11.33
C LEU A 63 10.73 -11.41 -12.77
N VAL A 64 11.65 -10.97 -13.63
CA VAL A 64 11.85 -11.57 -14.96
C VAL A 64 12.40 -12.99 -14.85
N ILE A 65 13.38 -13.20 -13.97
CA ILE A 65 14.05 -14.50 -13.81
C ILE A 65 13.17 -15.53 -13.09
N LYS A 66 12.51 -15.11 -12.00
CA LYS A 66 11.77 -16.01 -11.11
C LYS A 66 10.26 -15.97 -11.31
N GLY A 67 9.76 -15.05 -12.13
CA GLY A 67 8.33 -14.76 -12.23
C GLY A 67 7.80 -14.06 -10.99
N ARG A 68 6.47 -13.87 -10.95
CA ARG A 68 5.80 -13.21 -9.83
C ARG A 68 5.66 -14.18 -8.65
N PRO A 69 6.18 -13.85 -7.46
CA PRO A 69 6.06 -14.73 -6.30
C PRO A 69 4.60 -14.86 -5.86
N HIS A 70 4.22 -16.07 -5.42
CA HIS A 70 2.96 -16.26 -4.71
C HIS A 70 3.03 -15.56 -3.35
N ILE A 71 2.03 -14.71 -3.07
CA ILE A 71 1.92 -14.03 -1.78
C ILE A 71 1.34 -15.02 -0.78
N ALA A 72 2.15 -15.44 0.19
CA ALA A 72 1.67 -16.23 1.32
C ALA A 72 0.71 -15.38 2.16
N VAL A 73 -0.54 -15.81 2.27
CA VAL A 73 -1.60 -15.06 2.95
C VAL A 73 -1.51 -15.21 4.47
N GLU A 74 -1.03 -16.36 4.95
CA GLU A 74 -0.96 -16.65 6.38
C GLU A 74 0.13 -15.81 7.07
N GLY A 75 -0.28 -15.05 8.10
CA GLY A 75 0.59 -14.14 8.85
C GLY A 75 0.90 -12.82 8.14
N THR A 76 0.49 -12.64 6.88
CA THR A 76 0.75 -11.42 6.12
C THR A 76 -0.40 -10.42 6.28
N TYR A 77 -0.06 -9.13 6.38
CA TYR A 77 -1.02 -8.04 6.32
C TYR A 77 -0.62 -7.05 5.22
N LEU A 78 -1.56 -6.70 4.36
CA LEU A 78 -1.34 -5.79 3.24
C LEU A 78 -1.81 -4.39 3.59
N VAL A 79 -1.00 -3.39 3.23
CA VAL A 79 -1.34 -1.99 3.37
C VAL A 79 -1.12 -1.26 2.05
N SER A 80 -2.17 -0.60 1.57
CA SER A 80 -2.12 0.25 0.38
C SER A 80 -2.42 1.71 0.73
N ASP A 81 -1.62 2.64 0.21
CA ASP A 81 -1.90 4.07 0.30
C ASP A 81 -2.49 4.57 -1.03
N LEU A 82 -3.80 4.81 -1.03
CA LEU A 82 -4.57 5.27 -2.19
C LEU A 82 -4.97 6.74 -2.09
N ARG A 83 -4.43 7.48 -1.11
CA ARG A 83 -4.80 8.89 -0.88
C ARG A 83 -4.45 9.83 -2.04
N TYR A 84 -3.50 9.41 -2.90
CA TYR A 84 -3.01 10.15 -4.06
C TYR A 84 -3.47 9.56 -5.41
N ALA A 85 -4.38 8.58 -5.38
CA ALA A 85 -4.83 7.87 -6.58
C ALA A 85 -5.72 8.71 -7.52
N GLY A 86 -6.14 9.91 -7.11
CA GLY A 86 -6.93 10.80 -7.98
C GLY A 86 -8.43 10.54 -7.93
N PHE A 87 -8.92 9.68 -7.02
CA PHE A 87 -10.33 9.29 -6.98
C PHE A 87 -11.29 10.46 -6.69
N LYS A 88 -10.82 11.54 -6.05
CA LYS A 88 -11.65 12.72 -5.72
C LYS A 88 -11.69 13.76 -6.82
N GLU A 89 -10.78 13.66 -7.78
CA GLU A 89 -10.54 14.59 -8.86
C GLU A 89 -11.34 14.20 -10.10
N VAL A 90 -11.96 13.01 -10.09
CA VAL A 90 -12.90 12.57 -11.12
C VAL A 90 -14.19 13.40 -11.03
N ASP A 91 -14.51 14.09 -12.13
CA ASP A 91 -15.73 14.86 -12.33
C ASP A 91 -16.23 14.63 -13.76
N PHE A 92 -17.45 14.12 -13.89
CA PHE A 92 -18.10 13.85 -15.18
C PHE A 92 -19.01 15.00 -15.64
N GLY A 93 -19.00 16.14 -14.95
CA GLY A 93 -19.89 17.29 -15.18
C GLY A 93 -21.02 17.43 -14.16
N TRP A 94 -21.07 16.56 -13.15
CA TRP A 94 -22.06 16.58 -12.05
C TRP A 94 -21.43 16.88 -10.69
N GLY A 95 -20.17 17.32 -10.69
CA GLY A 95 -19.41 17.62 -9.49
C GLY A 95 -18.44 16.49 -9.12
N SER A 96 -17.46 16.84 -8.31
CA SER A 96 -16.38 15.94 -7.92
C SER A 96 -16.85 14.82 -6.97
N ALA A 97 -16.19 13.65 -7.05
CA ALA A 97 -16.50 12.53 -6.17
C ALA A 97 -16.33 12.84 -4.67
N ILE A 98 -17.33 12.42 -3.88
CA ILE A 98 -17.33 12.50 -2.40
C ILE A 98 -16.45 11.38 -1.80
N TYR A 99 -16.55 10.18 -2.39
CA TYR A 99 -15.81 8.98 -2.02
C TYR A 99 -15.40 8.20 -3.28
N GLY A 100 -14.21 7.63 -3.27
CA GLY A 100 -13.78 6.64 -4.25
C GLY A 100 -12.75 5.70 -3.61
N GLY A 101 -13.04 4.41 -3.65
CA GLY A 101 -12.27 3.37 -2.96
C GLY A 101 -12.81 1.97 -3.27
N PRO A 102 -12.27 0.91 -2.62
CA PRO A 102 -12.68 -0.46 -2.87
C PRO A 102 -14.18 -0.68 -2.61
N ALA A 103 -14.83 -1.42 -3.50
CA ALA A 103 -16.26 -1.76 -3.37
C ALA A 103 -16.54 -2.84 -2.32
N LYS A 104 -15.54 -3.68 -2.00
CA LYS A 104 -15.62 -4.76 -1.02
C LYS A 104 -14.40 -4.76 -0.12
N ALA A 105 -14.60 -5.12 1.14
CA ALA A 105 -13.51 -5.35 2.07
C ALA A 105 -12.77 -6.64 1.71
N ILE A 106 -11.45 -6.60 1.82
CA ILE A 106 -10.58 -7.77 1.71
C ILE A 106 -9.96 -7.95 3.10
N PRO A 107 -10.22 -9.06 3.83
CA PRO A 107 -9.86 -9.20 5.25
C PRO A 107 -8.38 -8.94 5.60
N ILE A 108 -7.49 -9.18 4.65
CA ILE A 108 -6.03 -9.05 4.82
C ILE A 108 -5.46 -7.71 4.35
N LEU A 109 -6.31 -6.78 3.87
CA LEU A 109 -5.88 -5.54 3.24
C LEU A 109 -6.53 -4.33 3.93
N ALA A 110 -5.69 -3.40 4.38
CA ALA A 110 -6.11 -2.05 4.72
C ALA A 110 -5.74 -1.06 3.60
N SER A 111 -6.70 -0.21 3.24
CA SER A 111 -6.49 0.87 2.28
C SER A 111 -6.69 2.23 2.92
N PHE A 112 -5.67 3.08 2.86
CA PHE A 112 -5.78 4.48 3.24
C PHE A 112 -6.38 5.25 2.06
N LEU A 113 -7.57 5.81 2.28
CA LEU A 113 -8.31 6.57 1.28
C LEU A 113 -8.42 8.03 1.71
N ASN A 114 -8.59 8.91 0.73
CA ASN A 114 -8.93 10.29 0.97
C ASN A 114 -10.45 10.42 0.80
N VAL A 115 -11.18 10.99 1.76
CA VAL A 115 -12.65 11.21 1.67
C VAL A 115 -12.96 12.70 1.81
N ARG A 116 -13.87 13.27 1.00
CA ARG A 116 -14.25 14.69 1.15
C ARG A 116 -15.17 14.82 2.36
N LYS A 117 -14.92 15.80 3.23
CA LYS A 117 -15.88 16.16 4.28
C LYS A 117 -17.10 16.79 3.60
N VAL A 118 -18.26 16.17 3.76
CA VAL A 118 -19.53 16.78 3.37
C VAL A 118 -19.98 17.66 4.52
N LYS A 119 -20.23 18.94 4.25
CA LYS A 119 -20.89 19.84 5.20
C LYS A 119 -22.38 19.46 5.16
N MET A 120 -22.91 18.92 6.25
CA MET A 120 -24.36 18.78 6.41
C MET A 120 -24.90 20.17 6.72
N GLU A 121 -25.69 20.72 5.80
CA GLU A 121 -26.49 21.92 6.08
C GLU A 121 -27.72 21.48 6.90
N SER A 122 -27.84 22.07 8.09
CA SER A 122 -28.99 21.97 9.00
C SER A 122 -29.99 23.08 8.73
#